data_AF-A0A6A9SXR2-F1
#
_entry.id   AF-A0A6A9SXR2-F1
#
_cell.length_a   1.000
_cell.length_b   1.000
_cell.length_c   1.000
_cell.angle_alpha   90.00
_cell.angle_beta   90.00
_cell.angle_gamma   90.00
#
_symmetry.space_group_name_H-M   'P 1'
#
loop_
_entity.id
_entity.type
_entity.pdbx_description
1 polymer ?
#
loop_
_entity_poly.entity_id
_entity_poly.type
_entity_poly.pdbx_seq_one_letter_code
_entity_poly.pdbx_strand_id
1 'polypeptide(L)'
;MLCRTIAVLGSLAREHSIPVVLTRTREDEYTAPIARASTTISLVETEFGARFDCDALDFETLAYPVGHGHLQTTLSFWQDVLAMRHPEVADASETGEPGPVTPSTPGTLEG
;
A
#
# COMPACT_ATOMS: atom_id res chain seq x y z
N MET A 1 6.24 14.27 21.98
CA MET A 1 6.22 12.78 21.93
C MET A 1 6.23 12.26 20.51
N LEU A 2 5.37 12.74 19.60
CA LEU A 2 5.29 12.28 18.20
C LEU A 2 6.64 12.23 17.46
N CYS A 3 7.42 13.32 17.45
CA CYS A 3 8.73 13.34 16.78
C CYS A 3 9.70 12.28 17.30
N ARG A 4 9.68 12.01 18.61
CA ARG A 4 10.52 10.96 19.22
C ARG A 4 10.07 9.59 18.76
N THR A 5 8.76 9.34 18.72
CA THR A 5 8.21 8.06 18.23
C THR A 5 8.58 7.83 16.77
N ILE A 6 8.43 8.84 15.91
CA ILE A 6 8.82 8.75 14.48
C ILE A 6 10.33 8.49 14.34
N ALA A 7 11.16 9.17 15.14
CA ALA A 7 12.60 8.96 15.11
C ALA A 7 12.99 7.54 15.55
N VAL A 8 12.36 7.00 16.59
CA VAL A 8 12.56 5.61 17.05
C VAL A 8 12.10 4.63 15.98
N LEU A 9 10.90 4.81 15.43
CA LEU A 9 10.34 3.94 14.39
C LEU A 9 11.23 3.97 13.13
N GLY A 10 11.66 5.15 12.70
CA GLY A 10 12.56 5.30 11.56
C GLY A 10 13.96 4.76 11.82
N SER A 11 14.41 4.69 13.08
CA SER A 11 15.69 4.04 13.41
C SER A 11 15.55 2.52 13.32
N LEU A 12 14.51 1.96 13.93
CA LEU A 12 14.23 0.53 13.91
C LEU A 12 13.97 0.01 12.49
N ALA A 13 13.21 0.77 11.69
CA ALA A 13 12.95 0.46 10.29
C ALA A 13 14.23 0.36 9.46
N ARG A 14 15.19 1.27 9.68
CA ARG A 14 16.48 1.25 8.98
C ARG A 14 17.39 0.13 9.48
N GLU A 15 17.43 -0.10 10.80
CA GLU A 15 18.25 -1.14 11.42
C GLU A 15 17.86 -2.54 10.93
N HIS A 16 16.56 -2.79 10.76
CA HIS A 16 16.04 -4.09 10.36
C HIS A 16 15.57 -4.16 8.90
N SER A 17 15.81 -3.11 8.11
CA SER A 17 15.31 -3.00 6.73
C SER A 17 13.81 -3.29 6.60
N ILE A 18 13.01 -2.78 7.55
CA ILE A 18 11.56 -2.96 7.57
C ILE A 18 10.91 -1.77 6.87
N PRO A 19 10.18 -1.96 5.77
CA PRO A 19 9.40 -0.90 5.17
C PRO A 19 8.25 -0.47 6.09
N VAL A 20 8.03 0.84 6.20
CA VAL A 20 6.99 1.41 7.07
C VAL A 20 6.03 2.25 6.24
N VAL A 21 4.74 1.92 6.33
CA VAL A 21 3.64 2.69 5.75
C VAL A 21 2.90 3.41 6.88
N LEU A 22 2.60 4.69 6.66
CA LEU A 22 1.82 5.52 7.57
C LEU A 22 0.60 6.06 6.82
N THR A 23 -0.56 6.03 7.47
CA THR A 23 -1.76 6.72 6.98
C THR A 23 -1.96 8.02 7.73
N ARG A 24 -2.34 9.07 6.99
CA ARG A 24 -2.59 10.41 7.53
C ARG A 24 -3.97 10.86 7.08
N THR A 25 -4.82 11.23 8.04
CA THR A 25 -6.20 11.69 7.76
C THR A 25 -6.36 13.21 7.81
N ARG A 26 -5.36 13.94 8.30
CA ARG A 26 -5.37 15.40 8.39
C ARG A 26 -3.98 15.98 8.17
N GLU A 27 -3.91 17.19 7.61
CA GLU A 27 -2.69 17.99 7.54
C GLU A 27 -2.75 19.12 8.56
N ASP A 28 -1.82 19.11 9.53
CA ASP A 28 -1.71 20.12 10.59
C ASP A 28 -0.26 20.32 11.06
N GLU A 29 -0.06 21.17 12.07
CA GLU A 29 1.26 21.51 12.62
C GLU A 29 2.09 20.30 13.09
N TYR A 30 1.44 19.19 13.44
CA TYR A 30 2.10 17.96 13.89
C TYR A 30 2.55 17.05 12.74
N THR A 31 2.11 17.34 11.50
CA THR A 31 2.39 16.50 10.33
C THR A 31 3.65 16.89 9.56
N ALA A 32 4.12 18.12 9.72
CA ALA A 32 5.35 18.58 9.05
C ALA A 32 6.59 17.72 9.37
N PRO A 33 6.82 17.24 10.61
CA PRO A 33 7.89 16.30 10.90
C PRO A 33 7.74 14.94 10.21
N ILE A 34 6.51 14.46 10.01
CA ILE A 34 6.23 13.20 9.29
C ILE A 34 6.60 13.37 7.82
N ALA A 35 6.09 14.43 7.17
CA ALA A 35 6.34 14.71 5.76
C ALA A 35 7.83 14.85 5.43
N ARG A 36 8.64 15.37 6.36
CA ARG A 36 10.11 15.45 6.19
C ARG A 36 10.83 14.10 6.33
N ALA A 37 10.23 13.15 7.07
CA ALA A 37 10.83 11.86 7.37
C ALA A 37 10.37 10.74 6.42
N SER A 38 9.38 11.00 5.56
CA SER A 38 8.78 10.03 4.66
C SER A 38 8.63 10.58 3.24
N THR A 39 8.49 9.69 2.25
CA THR A 39 7.85 10.07 0.99
C THR A 39 6.35 10.17 1.21
N THR A 40 5.73 11.26 0.75
CA THR A 40 4.29 11.46 0.89
C THR A 40 3.59 11.07 -0.41
N ILE A 41 2.57 10.24 -0.31
CA ILE A 41 1.65 9.88 -1.40
C ILE A 41 0.30 10.49 -1.03
N SER A 42 -0.23 11.35 -1.90
CA SER A 42 -1.51 12.02 -1.67
C SER A 42 -2.66 11.15 -2.17
N LEU A 43 -3.83 11.24 -1.52
CA LEU A 43 -5.08 10.69 -2.05
C LEU A 43 -5.92 11.88 -2.52
N VAL A 44 -6.21 11.92 -3.82
CA VAL A 44 -6.93 13.00 -4.50
C VAL A 44 -8.27 12.46 -4.97
N GLU A 45 -9.36 13.13 -4.61
CA GLU A 45 -10.68 12.82 -5.15
C GLU A 45 -10.79 13.34 -6.59
N THR A 46 -11.22 12.47 -7.51
CA THR A 46 -11.44 12.81 -8.92
C THR A 46 -12.88 12.48 -9.33
N GLU A 47 -13.31 12.93 -10.51
CA GLU A 47 -14.65 12.57 -11.04
C GLU A 47 -14.84 11.06 -11.26
N PHE A 48 -13.75 10.31 -11.39
CA PHE A 48 -13.73 8.86 -11.60
C PHE A 48 -13.49 8.05 -10.31
N GLY A 49 -13.42 8.71 -9.16
CA GLY A 49 -13.11 8.12 -7.86
C GLY A 49 -11.79 8.62 -7.28
N ALA A 50 -11.46 8.17 -6.06
CA ALA A 50 -10.24 8.60 -5.40
C ALA A 50 -9.00 7.98 -6.08
N ARG A 51 -7.92 8.76 -6.17
CA ARG A 51 -6.69 8.40 -6.87
C ARG A 51 -5.48 8.71 -6.00
N PHE A 52 -4.48 7.83 -6.01
CA PHE A 52 -3.19 8.16 -5.42
C PHE A 52 -2.36 9.04 -6.37
N ASP A 53 -1.77 10.10 -5.83
CA ASP A 53 -0.97 11.07 -6.56
C ASP A 53 0.42 11.16 -5.91
N CYS A 54 1.45 10.82 -6.69
CA CYS A 54 2.85 10.83 -6.28
C CYS A 54 3.75 10.79 -7.52
N ASP A 55 4.57 11.82 -7.71
CA ASP A 55 5.52 11.90 -8.83
C ASP A 55 6.59 10.80 -8.82
N ALA A 56 6.75 10.11 -7.70
CA ALA A 56 7.75 9.06 -7.50
C ALA A 56 7.16 7.64 -7.59
N LEU A 57 5.98 7.48 -8.20
CA LEU A 57 5.41 6.18 -8.55
C LEU A 57 5.21 6.12 -10.07
N ASP A 58 5.64 5.02 -10.68
CA ASP A 58 5.59 4.82 -12.14
C ASP A 58 4.26 4.19 -12.61
N PHE A 59 3.22 4.17 -11.78
CA PHE A 59 1.94 3.54 -12.09
C PHE A 59 0.75 4.31 -11.48
N GLU A 60 -0.42 4.17 -12.09
CA GLU A 60 -1.66 4.83 -11.69
C GLU A 60 -2.60 3.84 -10.97
N THR A 61 -3.31 4.29 -9.93
CA THR A 61 -4.27 3.45 -9.17
C THR A 61 -5.58 4.16 -8.92
N LEU A 62 -6.69 3.45 -9.14
CA LEU A 62 -8.06 3.89 -8.83
C LEU A 62 -8.55 3.24 -7.52
N ALA A 63 -9.18 4.02 -6.64
CA ALA A 63 -9.85 3.55 -5.44
C ALA A 63 -11.38 3.71 -5.56
N TYR A 64 -12.12 2.62 -5.30
CA TYR A 64 -13.58 2.57 -5.48
C TYR A 64 -14.33 2.71 -4.14
N PRO A 65 -15.38 3.55 -4.07
CA PRO A 65 -16.26 3.61 -2.90
C PRO A 65 -17.18 2.39 -2.82
N VAL A 66 -17.43 1.88 -1.61
CA VAL A 66 -18.45 0.86 -1.32
C VAL A 66 -19.30 1.30 -0.13
N GLY A 67 -20.54 0.81 -0.01
CA GLY A 67 -21.59 1.41 0.82
C GLY A 67 -21.29 1.69 2.32
N HIS A 68 -20.18 1.19 2.88
CA HIS A 68 -19.72 1.49 4.24
C HIS A 68 -18.25 1.96 4.33
N GLY A 69 -17.61 2.38 3.23
CA GLY A 69 -16.21 2.82 3.19
C GLY A 69 -15.61 2.78 1.78
N HIS A 70 -14.28 2.71 1.65
CA HIS A 70 -13.62 2.44 0.37
C HIS A 70 -13.12 0.99 0.40
N LEU A 71 -13.45 0.17 -0.61
CA LEU A 71 -12.92 -1.20 -0.71
C LEU A 71 -11.55 -1.07 -1.33
N GLN A 72 -10.57 -1.26 -0.46
CA GLN A 72 -9.22 -0.81 -0.65
C GLN A 72 -8.41 -1.95 -1.28
N THR A 73 -7.90 -1.77 -2.50
CA THR A 73 -6.80 -2.59 -3.07
C THR A 73 -5.48 -2.38 -2.32
N THR A 74 -5.52 -1.96 -1.06
CA THR A 74 -4.35 -1.38 -0.38
C THR A 74 -3.23 -2.32 -0.10
N LEU A 75 -3.50 -3.58 0.24
CA LEU A 75 -2.37 -4.47 0.55
C LEU A 75 -1.58 -4.72 -0.72
N SER A 76 -2.24 -4.98 -1.85
CA SER A 76 -1.57 -5.12 -3.15
C SER A 76 -0.92 -3.82 -3.61
N PHE A 77 -1.59 -2.67 -3.50
CA PHE A 77 -0.98 -1.37 -3.81
C PHE A 77 0.26 -1.08 -2.95
N TRP A 78 0.16 -1.26 -1.62
CA TRP A 78 1.30 -1.06 -0.74
C TRP A 78 2.38 -2.12 -0.99
N GLN A 79 2.04 -3.36 -1.34
CA GLN A 79 3.02 -4.37 -1.75
C GLN A 79 3.78 -3.91 -3.00
N ASP A 80 3.11 -3.37 -4.02
CA ASP A 80 3.76 -2.87 -5.23
C ASP A 80 4.65 -1.66 -4.93
N VAL A 81 4.16 -0.71 -4.12
CA VAL A 81 4.95 0.45 -3.67
C VAL A 81 6.18 0.01 -2.87
N LEU A 82 6.02 -0.98 -1.99
CA LEU A 82 7.11 -1.51 -1.18
C LEU A 82 8.09 -2.33 -2.03
N ALA A 83 7.63 -3.17 -2.96
CA ALA A 83 8.48 -3.95 -3.86
C ALA A 83 9.33 -3.05 -4.77
N MET A 84 8.77 -1.96 -5.28
CA MET A 84 9.51 -0.98 -6.10
C MET A 84 10.64 -0.31 -5.30
N ARG A 85 10.38 0.02 -4.03
CA ARG A 85 11.29 0.86 -3.20
C ARG A 85 12.23 0.04 -2.31
N HIS A 86 11.82 -1.17 -1.98
CA HIS A 86 12.48 -2.15 -1.13
C HIS A 86 12.37 -3.52 -1.80
N PRO A 87 13.10 -3.77 -2.90
CA PRO A 87 13.03 -5.03 -3.65
C PRO A 87 13.24 -6.28 -2.78
N GLU A 88 14.02 -6.16 -1.72
CA GLU A 88 14.25 -7.21 -0.71
C GLU A 88 12.97 -7.70 0.00
N VAL A 89 11.90 -6.91 0.02
CA VAL A 89 10.61 -7.26 0.63
C VAL A 89 9.69 -7.98 -0.36
N ALA A 90 9.95 -7.84 -1.67
CA ALA A 90 9.20 -8.53 -2.72
C ALA A 90 9.44 -10.05 -2.67
N ASP A 91 10.70 -10.47 -2.55
CA ASP A 91 11.11 -11.89 -2.49
C ASP A 91 10.54 -12.64 -1.27
N ALA A 92 10.32 -11.94 -0.16
CA ALA A 92 9.76 -12.54 1.06
C ALA A 92 8.28 -12.96 0.92
N SER A 93 7.58 -12.44 -0.08
CA SER A 93 6.16 -12.76 -0.33
C SER A 93 5.96 -13.99 -1.24
N GLU A 94 7.02 -14.52 -1.86
CA GLU A 94 6.93 -15.67 -2.79
C GLU A 94 6.95 -17.06 -2.13
N THR A 95 6.98 -17.16 -0.79
CA THR A 95 6.95 -18.49 -0.11
C THR A 95 5.56 -19.16 -0.09
N GLY A 96 4.56 -18.59 -0.77
CA GLY A 96 3.29 -19.26 -1.05
C GLY A 96 3.21 -19.71 -2.49
N GLU A 97 3.83 -20.84 -2.84
CA GLU A 97 3.60 -21.51 -4.13
C GLU A 97 2.08 -21.70 -4.32
N PRO A 98 1.44 -21.08 -5.34
CA PRO A 98 0.06 -21.39 -5.65
C PRO A 98 0.04 -22.85 -6.15
N GLY A 99 -0.43 -23.75 -5.29
CA GLY A 99 -0.65 -25.15 -5.68
C GLY A 99 -1.47 -25.21 -6.98
N PRO A 100 -1.23 -26.22 -7.83
CA PRO A 100 -1.77 -26.25 -9.18
C PRO A 100 -3.29 -26.10 -9.15
N VAL A 101 -3.78 -24.99 -9.72
CA VAL A 101 -5.20 -24.81 -10.00
C VAL A 101 -5.61 -25.87 -11.01
N THR A 102 -6.21 -26.95 -10.50
CA THR A 102 -6.86 -27.93 -11.36
C THR A 102 -8.16 -27.29 -11.83
N PRO A 103 -8.34 -26.98 -13.13
CA PRO A 103 -9.61 -26.42 -13.60
C PRO A 103 -10.70 -27.46 -13.35
N SER A 104 -11.65 -27.12 -12.47
CA SER A 104 -12.85 -27.92 -12.28
C SER A 104 -13.72 -27.77 -13.53
N THR A 105 -13.81 -28.84 -14.31
CA THR A 105 -14.69 -28.97 -15.47
C THR A 105 -16.14 -28.66 -15.06
N PRO A 106 -16.81 -27.68 -15.69
CA PRO A 106 -18.24 -27.45 -15.47
C PRO A 106 -19.03 -28.65 -15.99
N GLY A 107 -19.92 -29.20 -15.16
CA GLY A 107 -20.75 -30.35 -15.50
C GLY A 107 -21.66 -30.09 -16.69
N THR A 108 -21.64 -31.02 -17.65
CA THR A 108 -22.65 -31.15 -18.70
C THR A 108 -24.02 -31.37 -18.07
N LEU A 109 -24.94 -30.44 -18.31
CA LEU A 109 -26.37 -30.63 -18.10
C LEU A 109 -26.89 -31.52 -19.25
N GLU A 110 -27.10 -32.80 -18.98
CA GLU A 110 -27.90 -33.66 -19.87
C GLU A 110 -29.39 -33.46 -19.57
N GLY A 111 -30.16 -33.27 -20.64
CA GLY A 111 -31.63 -33.29 -20.65
C GLY A 111 -32.18 -34.64 -21.10
#